data_AF-A0A954KBJ1-F1
#
_entry.id   AF-A0A954KBJ1-F1
#
_cell.length_a   1.000
_cell.length_b   1.000
_cell.length_c   1.000
_cell.angle_alpha   90.00
_cell.angle_beta   90.00
_cell.angle_gamma   90.00
#
_symmetry.space_group_name_H-M   'P 1'
#
loop_
_entity.id
_entity.type
_entity.pdbx_description
1 polymer ?
#
loop_
_entity_poly.entity_id
_entity_poly.type
_entity_poly.pdbx_seq_one_letter_code
_entity_poly.pdbx_strand_id
1 'polypeptide(L)'
;MQDHINCSRGGLVTFYVLNSMRLKSRENVAAGVTASPDAAWGRQMAWNLTCDEDGFLIGTTHLILDRDTKFVPLRRYLQEHTVVNPVLLPPLSPDLNAHLERQFRSMKSECLGRIDLLQ
;
A
#
# COMPACT_ATOMS: atom_id res chain seq x y z
N MET A 1 2.62 4.01 0.35
CA MET A 1 3.14 3.97 1.73
C MET A 1 2.77 2.63 2.34
N GLN A 2 3.71 1.96 3.01
CA GLN A 2 3.45 0.69 3.69
C GLN A 2 3.46 0.96 5.19
N ASP A 3 2.39 0.59 5.88
CA ASP A 3 2.36 0.63 7.34
C ASP A 3 2.15 -0.78 7.90
N HIS A 4 2.71 -1.02 9.08
CA HIS A 4 2.76 -2.33 9.71
C HIS A 4 1.76 -2.44 10.86
N ILE A 5 0.98 -3.53 10.88
CA ILE A 5 0.05 -3.86 11.96
C ILE A 5 0.63 -5.07 12.70
N ASN A 6 0.81 -4.95 14.02
CA ASN A 6 1.24 -6.04 14.90
C ASN A 6 -0.01 -6.67 15.53
N CYS A 7 -0.21 -7.97 15.35
CA CYS A 7 -1.28 -8.74 16.01
C CYS A 7 -0.67 -9.85 16.87
N SER A 8 -1.16 -10.05 18.10
CA SER A 8 -0.63 -11.05 19.04
C SER A 8 -1.62 -12.18 19.34
N ARG A 9 -1.29 -13.40 18.89
CA ARG A 9 -1.64 -14.67 19.56
C ARG A 9 -0.50 -15.66 19.27
N GLY A 10 0.53 -15.68 20.14
CA GLY A 10 1.65 -16.64 20.09
C GLY A 10 3.01 -16.14 19.56
N GLY A 11 3.13 -14.87 19.16
CA GLY A 11 4.36 -14.23 18.68
C GLY A 11 4.10 -12.87 18.01
N LEU A 12 5.13 -12.04 17.82
CA LEU A 12 5.04 -10.78 17.05
C LEU A 12 5.01 -11.11 15.56
N VAL A 13 3.83 -11.09 14.94
CA VAL A 13 3.69 -11.18 13.48
C VAL A 13 3.43 -9.78 12.94
N THR A 14 4.33 -9.31 12.07
CA THR A 14 4.22 -8.03 11.38
C THR A 14 3.45 -8.24 10.07
N PHE A 15 2.27 -7.64 9.97
CA PHE A 15 1.52 -7.58 8.71
C PHE A 15 1.81 -6.28 7.99
N TYR A 16 2.03 -6.38 6.68
CA TYR A 16 2.23 -5.28 5.77
C TYR A 16 0.96 -5.04 4.97
N VAL A 17 0.46 -3.80 4.98
CA VAL A 17 -0.70 -3.39 4.21
C VAL A 17 -0.26 -2.51 3.05
N LEU A 18 -0.65 -2.88 1.83
CA LEU A 18 -0.51 -2.02 0.66
C LEU A 18 -1.80 -1.20 0.48
N ASN A 19 -1.66 0.11 0.56
CA ASN A 19 -2.77 1.05 0.34
C ASN A 19 -2.47 1.91 -0.89
N SER A 20 -3.49 2.13 -1.72
CA SER A 20 -3.43 3.04 -2.86
C SER A 20 -4.46 4.15 -2.68
N MET A 21 -4.11 5.38 -3.07
CA MET A 21 -4.98 6.56 -2.91
C MET A 21 -4.91 7.44 -4.14
N ARG A 22 -6.08 7.85 -4.66
CA ARG A 22 -6.18 8.91 -5.67
C ARG A 22 -6.07 10.26 -4.96
N LEU A 23 -5.03 11.02 -5.28
CA LEU A 23 -4.75 12.30 -4.60
C LEU A 23 -5.88 13.34 -4.75
N LYS A 24 -6.53 13.39 -5.92
CA LYS A 24 -7.59 14.37 -6.21
C LYS A 24 -8.90 14.07 -5.46
N SER A 25 -9.38 12.83 -5.54
CA SER A 25 -10.66 12.42 -4.93
C SER A 25 -10.54 12.01 -3.47
N ARG A 26 -9.31 11.73 -2.99
CA ARG A 26 -9.03 11.12 -1.67
C ARG A 26 -9.64 9.73 -1.48
N GLU A 27 -10.11 9.15 -2.57
CA GLU A 27 -10.51 7.75 -2.64
C GLU A 27 -9.30 6.88 -2.37
N ASN A 28 -9.48 5.84 -1.56
CA ASN A 28 -8.43 4.92 -1.19
C ASN A 28 -8.93 3.48 -1.26
N VAL A 29 -7.99 2.57 -1.47
CA VAL A 29 -8.26 1.13 -1.45
C VAL A 29 -7.08 0.40 -0.80
N ALA A 30 -7.40 -0.50 0.13
CA ALA A 30 -6.45 -1.48 0.64
C ALA A 30 -6.28 -2.55 -0.45
N ALA A 31 -5.17 -2.48 -1.18
CA ALA A 31 -4.89 -3.36 -2.32
C ALA A 31 -4.48 -4.77 -1.89
N GLY A 32 -3.95 -4.92 -0.68
CA GLY A 32 -3.64 -6.23 -0.11
C GLY A 32 -2.95 -6.17 1.24
N VAL A 33 -2.92 -7.31 1.92
CA VAL A 33 -2.26 -7.52 3.22
C VAL A 33 -1.40 -8.79 3.14
N THR A 34 -0.19 -8.75 3.69
CA THR A 34 0.69 -9.93 3.75
C THR A 34 1.61 -9.88 4.96
N ALA A 35 1.96 -11.04 5.52
CA ALA A 35 3.06 -11.14 6.48
C ALA A 35 4.44 -11.24 5.79
N SER A 36 4.47 -11.49 4.48
CA SER A 36 5.69 -11.66 3.69
C SER A 36 5.55 -10.91 2.35
N PRO A 37 5.95 -9.63 2.27
CA PRO A 37 5.86 -8.81 1.06
C PRO A 37 7.03 -9.12 0.12
N ASP A 38 7.01 -10.31 -0.47
CA ASP A 38 8.02 -10.76 -1.42
C ASP A 38 7.76 -10.26 -2.86
N ALA A 39 8.65 -10.64 -3.79
CA ALA A 39 8.55 -10.22 -5.17
C ALA A 39 7.34 -10.80 -5.92
N ALA A 40 6.88 -12.00 -5.57
CA ALA A 40 5.71 -12.60 -6.19
C ALA A 40 4.44 -11.86 -5.76
N TRP A 41 4.33 -11.57 -4.47
CA TRP A 41 3.26 -10.75 -3.93
C TRP A 41 3.26 -9.34 -4.53
N GLY A 42 4.43 -8.69 -4.62
CA GLY A 42 4.54 -7.36 -5.22
C GLY A 42 4.08 -7.31 -6.68
N ARG A 43 4.37 -8.34 -7.48
CA ARG A 43 3.86 -8.46 -8.86
C ARG A 43 2.37 -8.70 -8.90
N GLN A 44 1.84 -9.56 -8.03
CA GLN A 44 0.40 -9.80 -7.95
C GLN A 44 -0.36 -8.52 -7.59
N MET A 45 0.16 -7.74 -6.65
CA MET A 45 -0.44 -6.45 -6.29
C MET A 45 -0.39 -5.46 -7.44
N ALA A 46 0.70 -5.42 -8.19
CA ALA A 46 0.80 -4.58 -9.37
C ALA A 46 -0.25 -4.97 -10.43
N TRP A 47 -0.39 -6.28 -10.71
CA TRP A 47 -1.45 -6.82 -11.58
C TRP A 47 -2.84 -6.40 -11.11
N ASN A 48 -3.17 -6.64 -9.83
CA ASN A 48 -4.48 -6.30 -9.27
C ASN A 48 -4.80 -4.80 -9.39
N LEU A 49 -3.78 -3.95 -9.24
CA LEU A 49 -3.94 -2.50 -9.32
C LEU A 49 -4.13 -2.01 -10.76
N THR A 50 -3.65 -2.75 -11.76
CA THR A 50 -3.63 -2.31 -13.16
C THR A 50 -4.49 -3.14 -14.10
N CYS A 51 -5.17 -4.17 -13.59
CA CYS A 51 -6.07 -5.03 -14.36
C CYS A 51 -7.14 -4.18 -15.07
N ASP A 52 -7.34 -4.40 -16.38
CA ASP A 52 -8.12 -3.53 -17.26
C ASP A 52 -9.63 -3.49 -16.96
N GLU A 53 -10.15 -4.43 -16.18
CA GLU A 53 -11.58 -4.49 -15.85
C GLU A 53 -11.95 -3.58 -14.66
N ASP A 54 -11.19 -3.64 -13.55
CA ASP A 54 -11.52 -2.96 -12.29
C ASP A 54 -10.29 -2.43 -11.51
N GLY A 55 -9.13 -2.36 -12.16
CA GLY A 55 -7.89 -1.91 -11.52
C GLY A 55 -7.97 -0.49 -10.99
N PHE A 56 -7.57 -0.28 -9.73
CA PHE A 56 -7.59 1.05 -9.11
C PHE A 56 -6.74 2.09 -9.84
N LEU A 57 -5.74 1.66 -10.63
CA LEU A 57 -4.88 2.53 -11.42
C LEU A 57 -5.39 2.78 -12.84
N ILE A 58 -6.55 2.25 -13.24
CA ILE A 58 -7.16 2.57 -14.54
C ILE A 58 -7.29 4.09 -14.68
N GLY A 59 -6.89 4.59 -15.85
CA GLY A 59 -6.87 6.03 -16.19
C GLY A 59 -5.81 6.85 -15.47
N THR A 60 -4.91 6.21 -14.71
CA THR A 60 -3.83 6.89 -13.98
C THR A 60 -2.56 6.87 -14.81
N THR A 61 -1.89 8.02 -14.92
CA THR A 61 -0.62 8.13 -15.68
C THR A 61 0.61 8.10 -14.78
N HIS A 62 0.47 8.47 -13.50
CA HIS A 62 1.57 8.56 -12.54
C HIS A 62 1.19 7.92 -11.22
N LEU A 63 2.08 7.10 -10.68
CA LEU A 63 1.94 6.51 -9.35
C LEU A 63 3.08 6.97 -8.46
N ILE A 64 2.74 7.61 -7.33
CA ILE A 64 3.75 8.03 -6.35
C ILE A 64 4.00 6.88 -5.37
N LEU A 65 5.26 6.47 -5.24
CA LEU A 65 5.70 5.36 -4.39
C LEU A 65 6.77 5.81 -3.40
N ASP A 66 6.80 5.15 -2.25
CA ASP A 66 7.90 5.31 -1.30
C ASP A 66 9.18 4.65 -1.86
N ARG A 67 10.34 5.09 -1.36
CA ARG A 67 11.66 4.57 -1.68
C ARG A 67 11.94 3.20 -1.05
N ASP A 68 11.04 2.64 -0.24
CA ASP A 68 11.18 1.29 0.32
C ASP A 68 11.48 0.26 -0.79
N THR A 69 12.46 -0.61 -0.52
CA THR A 69 12.90 -1.66 -1.44
C THR A 69 11.81 -2.69 -1.72
N LYS A 70 10.82 -2.84 -0.84
CA LYS A 70 9.66 -3.72 -1.04
C LYS A 70 8.78 -3.30 -2.22
N PHE A 71 8.87 -2.04 -2.66
CA PHE A 71 8.19 -1.57 -3.86
C PHE A 71 8.97 -1.87 -5.16
N VAL A 72 10.23 -2.34 -5.10
CA VAL A 72 11.00 -2.68 -6.31
C VAL A 72 10.25 -3.60 -7.27
N PRO A 73 9.63 -4.72 -6.82
CA PRO A 73 8.91 -5.62 -7.72
C PRO A 73 7.71 -4.93 -8.40
N LEU A 74 6.97 -4.11 -7.64
CA LEU A 74 5.84 -3.34 -8.14
C LEU A 74 6.30 -2.29 -9.16
N ARG A 75 7.40 -1.58 -8.88
CA ARG A 75 7.98 -0.59 -9.81
C ARG A 75 8.40 -1.22 -11.13
N ARG A 76 9.10 -2.36 -11.07
CA ARG A 76 9.53 -3.09 -12.27
C ARG A 76 8.33 -3.53 -13.10
N TYR A 77 7.33 -4.13 -12.46
CA TYR A 77 6.11 -4.55 -13.14
C TYR A 77 5.43 -3.39 -13.87
N LEU A 78 5.25 -2.24 -13.19
CA LEU A 78 4.62 -1.07 -13.81
C LEU A 78 5.40 -0.55 -15.02
N GLN A 79 6.74 -0.51 -14.93
CA GLN A 79 7.61 -0.07 -16.02
C GLN A 79 7.59 -1.02 -17.22
N GLU A 80 7.47 -2.33 -16.98
CA GLU A 80 7.56 -3.36 -18.02
C GLU A 80 6.21 -3.63 -18.71
N HIS A 81 5.09 -3.44 -18.00
CA HIS A 81 3.79 -3.92 -18.46
C HIS A 81 2.71 -2.85 -18.56
N THR A 82 2.97 -1.62 -18.13
CA THR A 82 1.92 -0.59 -18.05
C THR A 82 2.39 0.78 -18.53
N VAL A 83 1.45 1.66 -18.85
CA VAL A 83 1.73 3.07 -19.17
C VAL A 83 1.89 3.94 -17.92
N VAL A 84 1.69 3.37 -16.73
CA VAL A 84 1.76 4.10 -15.45
C VAL A 84 3.22 4.38 -15.12
N ASN A 85 3.58 5.65 -15.00
CA ASN A 85 4.92 6.07 -14.61
C ASN A 85 5.10 6.04 -13.08
N PRO A 86 5.93 5.15 -12.51
CA PRO A 86 6.21 5.17 -11.07
C PRO A 86 7.17 6.31 -10.72
N VAL A 87 6.70 7.25 -9.91
CA VAL A 87 7.46 8.37 -9.37
C VAL A 87 7.83 8.08 -7.93
N LEU A 88 9.12 8.08 -7.61
CA LEU A 88 9.57 7.94 -6.23
C LEU A 88 9.36 9.25 -5.48
N LEU A 89 8.88 9.15 -4.24
CA LEU A 89 8.82 10.31 -3.35
C LEU A 89 10.21 10.96 -3.24
N PRO A 90 10.29 12.30 -3.36
CA PRO A 90 11.48 13.02 -2.96
C PRO A 90 11.79 12.69 -1.50
N PRO A 91 13.07 12.62 -1.11
CA PRO A 91 13.42 12.54 0.30
C PRO A 91 12.79 13.75 1.02
N LEU A 92 12.05 13.51 2.11
CA LEU A 92 11.38 14.53 2.93
C LEU A 92 10.20 15.28 2.24
N SER A 93 9.19 14.55 1.75
CA SER A 93 7.89 15.14 1.36
C SER A 93 6.78 14.84 2.38
N PRO A 94 6.72 15.57 3.51
CA PRO A 94 5.80 15.27 4.63
C PRO A 94 4.30 15.32 4.25
N ASP A 95 3.91 16.23 3.35
CA ASP A 95 2.48 16.45 3.04
C ASP A 95 1.85 15.35 2.17
N LEU A 96 2.65 14.71 1.31
CA LEU A 96 2.18 13.64 0.43
C LEU A 96 1.85 12.36 1.21
N ASN A 97 2.45 12.20 2.38
CA ASN A 97 2.30 11.02 3.21
C ASN A 97 1.31 11.23 4.37
N ALA A 98 1.12 12.46 4.84
CA ALA A 98 0.27 12.79 6.00
C ALA A 98 -1.16 12.22 5.89
N HIS A 99 -1.72 12.17 4.69
CA HIS A 99 -3.06 11.60 4.46
C HIS A 99 -3.09 10.08 4.56
N LEU A 100 -2.06 9.40 4.01
CA LEU A 100 -1.93 7.95 4.14
C LEU A 100 -1.60 7.58 5.59
N GLU A 101 -0.71 8.32 6.25
CA GLU A 101 -0.36 8.16 7.66
C GLU A 101 -1.57 8.31 8.57
N ARG A 102 -2.42 9.33 8.35
CA ARG A 102 -3.66 9.48 9.11
C ARG A 102 -4.60 8.30 8.91
N GLN A 103 -4.68 7.77 7.69
CA GLN A 103 -5.49 6.61 7.36
C GLN A 103 -4.99 5.36 8.07
N PHE A 104 -3.69 5.08 8.00
CA PHE A 104 -3.08 3.96 8.72
C PHE A 104 -3.18 4.12 10.24
N ARG A 105 -3.11 5.35 10.76
CA ARG A 105 -3.37 5.63 12.18
C ARG A 105 -4.80 5.24 12.57
N SER A 106 -5.79 5.58 11.74
CA SER A 106 -7.19 5.19 11.96
C SER A 106 -7.34 3.66 11.94
N MET A 107 -6.75 3.01 10.94
CA MET A 107 -6.73 1.55 10.80
C MET A 107 -6.11 0.88 12.03
N LYS A 108 -4.94 1.36 12.47
CA LYS A 108 -4.28 0.88 13.69
C LYS A 108 -5.14 1.09 14.91
N SER A 109 -5.76 2.26 15.09
CA SER A 109 -6.64 2.51 16.24
C SER A 109 -7.90 1.64 16.23
N GLU A 110 -8.49 1.36 15.06
CA GLU A 110 -9.64 0.46 14.95
C GLU A 110 -9.24 -1.01 15.15
N CYS A 111 -8.12 -1.45 14.59
CA CYS A 111 -7.59 -2.79 14.80
C CYS A 111 -7.21 -3.02 16.27
N LEU A 112 -6.53 -2.06 16.91
CA LEU A 112 -6.22 -2.12 18.34
C LEU A 112 -7.51 -2.07 19.19
N GLY A 113 -8.47 -1.20 18.87
CA GLY A 113 -9.74 -1.12 19.56
C GLY A 113 -10.65 -2.35 19.40
N ARG A 114 -10.45 -3.16 18.35
CA ARG A 114 -11.15 -4.44 18.15
C ARG A 114 -10.43 -5.64 18.77
N ILE A 115 -9.13 -5.54 19.04
CA ILE A 115 -8.37 -6.59 19.74
C ILE A 115 -8.71 -6.57 21.25
N ASP A 116 -9.14 -5.43 21.79
CA ASP A 116 -9.61 -5.30 23.18
C ASP A 116 -11.04 -5.85 23.43
N LEU A 117 -11.74 -6.34 22.41
CA LEU A 117 -13.11 -6.91 22.52
C LEU A 117 -13.15 -8.45 22.50
N LEU A 118 -12.02 -9.12 22.65
CA LEU A 118 -11.93 -10.57 22.89
C LEU A 118 -11.14 -10.87 24.18
N GLN A 119 -11.55 -10.20 25.27
CA GLN A 119 -11.28 -10.64 26.65
C GLN A 119 -12.48 -11.43 27.17
#